data_AF-A0A7I8HKG4-F1
#
_entry.id   AF-A0A7I8HKG4-F1
#
_cell.length_a   1.000
_cell.length_b   1.000
_cell.length_c   1.000
_cell.angle_alpha   90.00
_cell.angle_beta   90.00
_cell.angle_gamma   90.00
#
_symmetry.space_group_name_H-M   'P 1'
#
loop_
_entity.id
_entity.type
_entity.pdbx_description
1 polymer ?
#
loop_
_entity_poly.entity_id
_entity_poly.type
_entity_poly.pdbx_seq_one_letter_code
_entity_poly.pdbx_strand_id
1 'polypeptide(L)'
;MKKAYELLPDTVRDFVFKNVATTGGEVVFSAAVQNFMLALNVIGWIYTAYQVTKMLLEMLVACDQKEMEASIHKNQKSCFTLDTERCVKYLNVGFTKKCVKKATDMCCYNSMLSRVIMQQAYPQLEIDPVASNCVGLSIKQIQQLDFDKIDLTEWINDAVQVGEVPDQYSKFSEESIVENLPFQNENYQLPSERTKEAMGGEENMIKARQENAQAIKEENVDCSYLPRPAICEVGSTTLDPVTGKQLPKY
;
A
#
# COMPACT_ATOMS: atom_id res chain seq x y z
N MET A 1 37.41 -22.69 13.02
CA MET A 1 37.74 -21.51 13.85
C MET A 1 37.15 -20.19 13.36
N LYS A 2 36.90 -19.98 12.05
CA LYS A 2 36.36 -18.69 11.53
C LYS A 2 34.92 -18.36 11.94
N LYS A 3 34.07 -19.33 12.30
CA LYS A 3 32.67 -19.07 12.70
C LYS A 3 32.48 -18.61 14.16
N ALA A 4 33.41 -18.91 15.07
CA ALA A 4 33.35 -18.43 16.45
C ALA A 4 33.85 -16.97 16.58
N TYR A 5 34.56 -16.48 15.56
CA TYR A 5 35.18 -15.17 15.49
C TYR A 5 34.17 -14.01 15.35
N GLU A 6 33.03 -14.28 14.70
CA GLU A 6 32.01 -13.26 14.40
C GLU A 6 30.96 -13.11 15.52
N LEU A 7 30.94 -14.04 16.48
CA LEU A 7 30.00 -14.02 17.62
C LEU A 7 30.56 -13.30 18.85
N LEU A 8 31.80 -12.83 18.80
CA LEU A 8 32.43 -12.10 19.90
C LEU A 8 32.41 -10.59 19.61
N PRO A 9 32.04 -9.74 20.59
CA PRO A 9 32.13 -8.29 20.45
C PRO A 9 33.56 -7.88 20.07
N ASP A 10 33.70 -6.90 19.17
CA ASP A 10 34.99 -6.51 18.59
C ASP A 10 36.06 -6.18 19.64
N THR A 11 35.65 -5.64 20.79
CA THR A 11 36.51 -5.32 21.94
C THR A 11 37.08 -6.55 22.64
N VAL A 12 36.32 -7.64 22.71
CA VAL A 12 36.75 -8.92 23.32
C VAL A 12 37.77 -9.60 22.42
N ARG A 13 37.54 -9.55 21.11
CA ARG A 13 38.46 -10.08 20.11
C ARG A 13 39.83 -9.40 20.19
N ASP A 14 39.85 -8.06 20.19
CA ASP A 14 41.11 -7.32 20.23
C ASP A 14 41.90 -7.57 21.52
N PHE A 15 41.23 -7.67 22.66
CA PHE A 15 41.91 -7.94 23.94
C PHE A 15 42.52 -9.35 24.01
N VAL A 16 41.82 -10.37 23.52
CA VAL A 16 42.28 -11.77 23.55
C VAL A 16 43.43 -11.97 22.54
N PHE A 17 43.27 -11.51 21.30
CA PHE A 17 44.26 -11.77 20.26
C PHE A 17 45.50 -10.89 20.36
N LYS A 18 45.40 -9.66 20.88
CA LYS A 18 46.56 -8.80 21.12
C LYS A 18 47.49 -9.36 22.21
N ASN A 19 46.92 -10.03 23.22
CA ASN A 19 47.70 -10.66 24.31
C ASN A 19 48.21 -12.07 23.94
N VAL A 20 47.51 -12.79 23.07
CA VAL A 20 47.97 -14.10 22.55
C VAL A 20 49.07 -13.96 21.49
N ALA A 21 49.05 -12.89 20.68
CA ALA A 21 50.06 -12.66 19.65
C ALA A 21 51.44 -12.28 20.22
N THR A 22 51.50 -11.75 21.45
CA THR A 22 52.75 -11.29 22.07
C THR A 22 53.56 -12.39 22.77
N THR A 23 53.04 -13.62 22.88
CA THR A 23 53.73 -14.70 23.61
C THR A 23 53.58 -15.99 22.82
N GLY A 24 54.52 -16.20 21.89
CA GLY A 24 54.55 -17.42 21.08
C GLY A 24 54.73 -18.66 21.93
N GLY A 25 53.84 -19.64 21.75
CA GLY A 25 54.16 -21.06 21.92
C GLY A 25 53.80 -21.75 23.24
N GLU A 26 53.50 -21.05 24.33
CA GLU A 26 52.99 -21.70 25.56
C GLU A 26 51.76 -20.98 26.08
N VAL A 27 50.69 -21.75 26.28
CA VAL A 27 49.38 -21.28 26.75
C VAL A 27 49.48 -20.96 28.25
N VAL A 28 50.23 -19.92 28.60
CA VAL A 28 50.18 -19.33 29.93
C VAL A 28 48.96 -18.41 29.96
N PHE A 29 47.81 -18.96 30.35
CA PHE A 29 46.65 -18.17 30.75
C PHE A 29 47.04 -17.31 31.95
N SER A 30 47.56 -16.11 31.70
CA SER A 30 47.89 -15.17 32.76
C SER A 30 46.64 -14.90 33.62
N ALA A 31 46.84 -14.54 34.89
CA ALA A 31 45.73 -14.20 35.80
C ALA A 31 44.79 -13.12 35.22
N ALA A 32 45.32 -12.26 34.34
CA ALA A 32 44.53 -11.27 33.60
C ALA A 32 43.56 -11.91 32.59
N VAL A 33 43.98 -12.96 31.87
CA VAL A 33 43.09 -13.71 30.97
C VAL A 33 42.07 -14.52 31.77
N GLN A 34 42.46 -15.13 32.90
CA GLN A 34 41.50 -15.81 33.78
C GLN A 34 40.45 -14.86 34.36
N ASN A 35 40.86 -13.69 34.86
CA ASN A 35 39.95 -12.66 35.38
C ASN A 35 39.04 -12.07 34.29
N PHE A 36 39.55 -11.92 33.07
CA PHE A 36 38.76 -11.49 31.92
C PHE A 36 37.72 -12.55 31.53
N MET A 37 38.09 -13.83 31.51
CA MET A 37 37.14 -14.93 31.24
C MET A 37 36.09 -15.11 32.35
N LEU A 38 36.44 -14.83 33.61
CA LEU A 38 35.46 -14.76 34.72
C LEU A 38 34.51 -13.58 34.54
N ALA A 39 35.01 -12.41 34.12
CA ALA A 39 34.18 -11.25 33.83
C ALA A 39 33.20 -11.50 32.68
N LEU A 40 33.60 -12.23 31.63
CA LEU A 40 32.71 -12.62 30.53
C LEU A 40 31.57 -13.54 30.99
N ASN A 41 31.82 -14.45 31.94
CA ASN A 41 30.75 -15.26 32.53
C ASN A 41 29.74 -14.39 33.27
N VAL A 42 30.20 -13.44 34.10
CA VAL A 42 29.31 -12.52 34.84
C VAL A 42 28.51 -11.63 33.88
N ILE A 43 29.14 -11.09 32.85
CA ILE A 43 28.46 -10.30 31.81
C ILE A 43 27.42 -11.15 31.07
N GLY A 44 27.74 -12.41 30.78
CA GLY A 44 26.80 -13.37 30.18
C GLY A 44 25.57 -13.62 31.05
N TRP A 45 25.74 -13.78 32.36
CA TRP A 45 24.62 -13.92 33.31
C TRP A 45 23.76 -12.66 33.39
N ILE A 46 24.35 -11.46 33.36
CA ILE A 46 23.61 -10.20 33.33
C ILE A 46 22.81 -10.07 32.03
N TYR A 47 23.42 -10.39 30.89
CA TYR A 47 22.75 -10.32 29.59
C TYR A 47 21.63 -11.34 29.45
N THR A 48 21.84 -12.57 29.90
CA THR A 48 20.80 -13.62 29.90
C THR A 48 19.65 -13.27 30.84
N ALA A 49 19.92 -12.73 32.04
CA ALA A 49 18.89 -12.23 32.95
C ALA A 49 18.08 -11.08 32.31
N TYR A 50 18.73 -10.16 31.60
CA TYR A 50 18.06 -9.11 30.85
C TYR A 50 17.16 -9.68 29.74
N GLN A 51 17.67 -10.61 28.93
CA GLN A 51 16.90 -11.24 27.85
C GLN A 51 15.69 -12.03 28.37
N VAL A 52 15.84 -12.79 29.45
CA VAL A 52 14.74 -13.52 30.10
C VAL A 52 13.69 -12.53 30.63
N THR A 53 14.12 -11.46 31.27
CA THR A 53 13.21 -10.42 31.79
C THR A 53 12.45 -9.74 30.65
N LYS A 54 13.13 -9.42 29.54
CA LYS A 54 12.52 -8.83 28.34
C LYS A 54 11.47 -9.77 27.74
N MET A 55 11.79 -11.04 27.57
CA MET A 55 10.86 -12.05 27.03
C MET A 55 9.60 -12.19 27.90
N LEU A 56 9.75 -12.19 29.23
CA LEU A 56 8.61 -12.23 30.15
C LEU A 56 7.75 -10.96 30.07
N LEU A 57 8.37 -9.79 29.91
CA LEU A 57 7.66 -8.52 29.76
C LEU A 57 6.89 -8.47 28.43
N GLU A 58 7.50 -8.92 27.34
CA GLU A 58 6.84 -9.05 26.02
C GLU A 58 5.65 -10.00 26.08
N MET A 59 5.77 -11.14 26.77
CA MET A 59 4.66 -12.07 26.98
C MET A 59 3.51 -11.44 27.78
N LEU A 60 3.82 -10.58 28.76
CA LEU A 60 2.81 -9.85 29.53
C LEU A 60 2.12 -8.74 28.71
N VAL A 61 2.77 -8.18 27.70
CA VAL A 61 2.22 -7.12 26.83
C VAL A 61 1.75 -7.68 25.48
N ALA A 62 1.79 -9.00 25.30
CA ALA A 62 1.43 -9.67 24.06
C ALA A 62 0.09 -9.22 23.49
N CYS A 63 0.03 -9.16 22.16
CA CYS A 63 -1.17 -8.81 21.42
C CYS A 63 -2.17 -9.97 21.42
N ASP A 64 -3.45 -9.64 21.45
CA ASP A 64 -4.53 -10.60 21.22
C ASP A 64 -4.61 -10.95 19.72
N GLN A 65 -5.23 -12.08 19.36
CA GLN A 65 -5.39 -12.49 17.96
C GLN A 65 -6.11 -11.42 17.13
N LYS A 66 -7.14 -10.78 17.70
CA LYS A 66 -7.87 -9.69 17.04
C LYS A 66 -7.00 -8.46 16.78
N GLU A 67 -6.06 -8.17 17.67
CA GLU A 67 -5.11 -7.06 17.48
C GLU A 67 -4.05 -7.43 16.44
N MET A 68 -3.68 -8.70 16.34
CA MET A 68 -2.78 -9.20 15.31
C MET A 68 -3.43 -9.09 13.92
N GLU A 69 -4.67 -9.53 13.76
CA GLU A 69 -5.44 -9.36 12.52
C GLU A 69 -5.60 -7.88 12.15
N ALA A 70 -5.94 -7.03 13.13
CA ALA A 70 -6.00 -5.59 12.93
C ALA A 70 -4.65 -5.02 12.47
N SER A 71 -3.53 -5.54 12.97
CA SER A 71 -2.20 -5.09 12.53
C SER A 71 -1.88 -5.50 11.08
N ILE A 72 -2.34 -6.67 10.63
CA ILE A 72 -2.19 -7.11 9.24
C ILE A 72 -2.99 -6.19 8.32
N HIS A 73 -4.26 -5.95 8.62
CA HIS A 73 -5.11 -5.08 7.81
C HIS A 73 -4.64 -3.61 7.85
N LYS A 74 -4.09 -3.17 8.99
CA LYS A 74 -3.43 -1.86 9.09
C LYS A 74 -2.20 -1.76 8.20
N ASN A 75 -1.37 -2.80 8.15
CA ASN A 75 -0.22 -2.86 7.24
C ASN A 75 -0.66 -2.88 5.76
N GLN A 76 -1.81 -3.48 5.45
CA GLN A 76 -2.43 -3.45 4.12
C GLN A 76 -3.16 -2.13 3.79
N LYS A 77 -3.08 -1.12 4.67
CA LYS A 77 -3.81 0.15 4.54
C LYS A 77 -5.31 -0.04 4.30
N SER A 78 -5.91 -1.10 4.83
CA SER A 78 -7.33 -1.43 4.64
C SER A 78 -8.21 -1.07 5.85
N CYS A 79 -7.63 -0.47 6.90
CA CYS A 79 -8.37 0.08 8.04
C CYS A 79 -8.19 1.60 8.20
N PHE A 80 -9.23 2.30 8.65
CA PHE A 80 -9.13 3.68 9.14
C PHE A 80 -9.47 3.75 10.64
N THR A 81 -8.83 4.66 11.37
CA THR A 81 -8.98 4.82 12.82
C THR A 81 -10.23 5.61 13.19
N LEU A 82 -10.93 5.18 14.24
CA LEU A 82 -12.00 5.91 14.90
C LEU A 82 -11.42 6.63 16.12
N ASP A 83 -11.93 7.81 16.47
CA ASP A 83 -11.46 8.58 17.63
C ASP A 83 -12.04 8.01 18.95
N THR A 84 -11.58 6.82 19.30
CA THR A 84 -12.07 6.03 20.44
C THR A 84 -10.88 5.48 21.23
N GLU A 85 -10.22 6.33 22.02
CA GLU A 85 -9.16 5.85 22.91
C GLU A 85 -9.73 5.11 24.12
N ARG A 86 -9.48 3.80 24.22
CA ARG A 86 -9.86 2.97 25.36
C ARG A 86 -8.66 2.29 26.00
N CYS A 87 -8.61 2.25 27.34
CA CYS A 87 -7.59 1.48 28.03
C CYS A 87 -8.03 0.02 28.17
N VAL A 88 -7.28 -0.90 27.57
CA VAL A 88 -7.58 -2.34 27.60
C VAL A 88 -6.82 -3.09 28.69
N LYS A 89 -5.68 -2.58 29.13
CA LYS A 89 -4.90 -3.19 30.22
C LYS A 89 -4.39 -2.16 31.21
N TYR A 90 -4.69 -2.41 32.48
CA TYR A 90 -4.20 -1.65 33.61
C TYR A 90 -3.15 -2.46 34.36
N LEU A 91 -2.02 -1.84 34.66
CA LEU A 91 -1.03 -2.39 35.58
C LEU A 91 -1.24 -1.76 36.95
N ASN A 92 -1.37 -2.61 37.96
CA ASN A 92 -1.48 -2.14 39.34
C ASN A 92 -0.08 -1.89 39.91
N VAL A 93 0.28 -0.62 40.09
CA VAL A 93 1.58 -0.20 40.65
C VAL A 93 1.35 0.28 42.08
N GLY A 94 1.02 -0.69 42.95
CA GLY A 94 0.75 -0.47 44.38
C GLY A 94 -0.56 0.27 44.63
N PHE A 95 -0.52 1.61 44.60
CA PHE A 95 -1.63 2.48 44.99
C PHE A 95 -2.36 3.12 43.81
N THR A 96 -1.86 2.98 42.58
CA THR A 96 -2.50 3.54 41.37
C THR A 96 -2.58 2.51 40.25
N LYS A 97 -3.69 2.56 39.50
CA LYS A 97 -3.87 1.79 38.27
C LYS A 97 -3.38 2.64 37.10
N LYS A 98 -2.24 2.27 36.51
CA LYS A 98 -1.73 2.95 35.32
C LYS A 98 -2.15 2.18 34.07
N CYS A 99 -2.70 2.88 33.09
CA CYS A 99 -2.99 2.27 31.79
C CYS A 99 -1.67 1.91 31.10
N VAL A 100 -1.48 0.62 30.79
CA VAL A 100 -0.27 0.12 30.09
C VAL A 100 -0.54 -0.26 28.66
N LYS A 101 -1.80 -0.46 28.28
CA LYS A 101 -2.19 -0.77 26.90
C LYS A 101 -3.44 0.02 26.53
N LYS A 102 -3.30 0.91 25.55
CA LYS A 102 -4.40 1.62 24.90
C LYS A 102 -4.78 0.86 23.63
N ALA A 103 -6.06 0.76 23.36
CA ALA A 103 -6.59 0.33 22.09
C ALA A 103 -7.39 1.48 21.46
N THR A 104 -7.41 1.50 20.14
CA THR A 104 -8.17 2.43 19.32
C THR A 104 -9.05 1.58 18.41
N ASP A 105 -10.35 1.87 18.35
CA ASP A 105 -11.22 1.12 17.44
C ASP A 105 -10.96 1.58 15.99
N MET A 106 -11.00 0.64 15.06
CA MET A 106 -10.71 0.87 13.64
C MET A 106 -11.75 0.15 12.79
N CYS A 107 -12.20 0.78 11.71
CA CYS A 107 -13.00 0.11 10.69
C CYS A 107 -12.07 -0.51 9.64
N CYS A 108 -12.09 -1.84 9.52
CA CYS A 108 -11.27 -2.59 8.56
C CYS A 108 -12.14 -3.20 7.46
N TYR A 109 -11.69 -3.08 6.21
CA TYR A 109 -12.34 -3.66 5.03
C TYR A 109 -11.37 -4.60 4.30
N ASN A 110 -11.90 -5.35 3.33
CA ASN A 110 -11.13 -6.35 2.58
C ASN A 110 -10.03 -5.76 1.67
N SER A 111 -10.07 -4.45 1.38
CA SER A 111 -9.10 -3.79 0.51
C SER A 111 -8.91 -2.31 0.87
N MET A 112 -7.77 -1.75 0.48
CA MET A 112 -7.49 -0.31 0.60
C MET A 112 -8.53 0.52 -0.15
N LEU A 113 -8.92 0.10 -1.36
CA LEU A 113 -9.96 0.77 -2.15
C LEU A 113 -11.30 0.83 -1.39
N SER A 114 -11.73 -0.30 -0.83
CA SER A 114 -12.96 -0.37 -0.03
C SER A 114 -12.90 0.57 1.17
N ARG A 115 -11.74 0.64 1.86
CA ARG A 115 -11.53 1.56 2.98
C ARG A 115 -11.70 3.01 2.53
N VAL A 116 -11.02 3.45 1.46
CA VAL A 116 -11.05 4.84 0.96
C VAL A 116 -12.47 5.25 0.58
N ILE A 117 -13.20 4.38 -0.12
CA ILE A 117 -14.60 4.63 -0.50
C ILE A 117 -15.47 4.75 0.75
N MET A 118 -15.42 3.79 1.68
CA MET A 118 -16.27 3.79 2.87
C MET A 118 -15.98 4.98 3.79
N GLN A 119 -14.69 5.32 3.97
CA GLN A 119 -14.26 6.47 4.76
C GLN A 119 -14.84 7.79 4.23
N GLN A 120 -14.93 7.94 2.91
CA GLN A 120 -15.48 9.15 2.28
C GLN A 120 -16.99 9.08 2.05
N ALA A 121 -17.57 7.89 1.99
CA ALA A 121 -19.02 7.72 1.83
C ALA A 121 -19.80 7.97 3.11
N TYR A 122 -19.28 7.57 4.27
CA TYR A 122 -19.92 7.82 5.56
C TYR A 122 -20.29 9.28 5.84
N PRO A 123 -19.40 10.28 5.65
CA PRO A 123 -19.78 11.67 5.83
C PRO A 123 -20.78 12.17 4.78
N GLN A 124 -20.77 11.65 3.55
CA GLN A 124 -21.75 12.03 2.52
C GLN A 124 -23.16 11.51 2.84
N LEU A 125 -23.25 10.34 3.47
CA LEU A 125 -24.51 9.66 3.80
C LEU A 125 -24.94 9.87 5.26
N GLU A 126 -24.23 10.72 6.02
CA GLU A 126 -24.47 10.99 7.44
C GLU A 126 -24.49 9.72 8.31
N ILE A 127 -23.67 8.73 7.96
CA ILE A 127 -23.54 7.46 8.70
C ILE A 127 -22.39 7.60 9.70
N ASP A 128 -22.69 7.44 10.99
CA ASP A 128 -21.65 7.32 12.01
C ASP A 128 -21.04 5.90 11.98
N PRO A 129 -19.74 5.74 11.66
CA PRO A 129 -19.08 4.44 11.63
C PRO A 129 -19.05 3.74 13.00
N VAL A 130 -19.08 4.49 14.11
CA VAL A 130 -19.10 3.95 15.47
C VAL A 130 -20.48 3.37 15.78
N ALA A 131 -21.54 4.16 15.59
CA ALA A 131 -22.91 3.70 15.84
C ALA A 131 -23.35 2.57 14.91
N SER A 132 -22.85 2.56 13.67
CA SER A 132 -23.19 1.55 12.66
C SER A 132 -22.28 0.32 12.67
N ASN A 133 -21.27 0.25 13.55
CA ASN A 133 -20.27 -0.82 13.60
C ASN A 133 -19.60 -1.09 12.23
N CYS A 134 -19.24 -0.03 11.50
CA CYS A 134 -18.57 -0.12 10.21
C CYS A 134 -19.33 -0.95 9.14
N VAL A 135 -20.66 -0.93 9.16
CA VAL A 135 -21.48 -1.70 8.20
C VAL A 135 -21.34 -1.18 6.77
N GLY A 136 -21.28 -2.11 5.81
CA GLY A 136 -21.29 -1.76 4.39
C GLY A 136 -22.57 -1.04 3.96
N LEU A 137 -22.47 -0.33 2.84
CA LEU A 137 -23.59 0.42 2.26
C LEU A 137 -24.59 -0.49 1.55
N SER A 138 -25.87 -0.19 1.69
CA SER A 138 -26.93 -0.79 0.87
C SER A 138 -26.92 -0.24 -0.56
N ILE A 139 -27.54 -0.97 -1.50
CA ILE A 139 -27.65 -0.54 -2.90
C ILE A 139 -28.28 0.86 -3.03
N LYS A 140 -29.29 1.16 -2.21
CA LYS A 140 -29.95 2.48 -2.22
C LYS A 140 -29.01 3.61 -1.77
N GLN A 141 -28.17 3.34 -0.77
CA GLN A 141 -27.17 4.31 -0.29
C GLN A 141 -26.06 4.53 -1.32
N ILE A 142 -25.64 3.48 -2.02
CA ILE A 142 -24.66 3.58 -3.11
C ILE A 142 -25.19 4.43 -4.26
N GLN A 143 -26.48 4.34 -4.59
CA GLN A 143 -27.10 5.16 -5.63
C GLN A 143 -27.18 6.65 -5.27
N GLN A 144 -27.18 6.98 -3.98
CA GLN A 144 -27.20 8.36 -3.49
C GLN A 144 -25.79 8.93 -3.32
N LEU A 145 -24.76 8.07 -3.40
CA LEU A 145 -23.38 8.44 -3.19
C LEU A 145 -22.85 9.22 -4.40
N ASP A 146 -22.21 10.34 -4.13
CA ASP A 146 -21.59 11.17 -5.15
C ASP A 146 -20.12 10.74 -5.33
N PHE A 147 -19.88 9.92 -6.36
CA PHE A 147 -18.55 9.38 -6.67
C PHE A 147 -17.57 10.45 -7.15
N ASP A 148 -18.05 11.59 -7.67
CA ASP A 148 -17.18 12.69 -8.12
C ASP A 148 -16.48 13.38 -6.93
N LYS A 149 -17.05 13.24 -5.72
CA LYS A 149 -16.47 13.75 -4.47
C LYS A 149 -15.58 12.75 -3.75
N ILE A 150 -15.45 11.52 -4.25
CA ILE A 150 -14.59 10.50 -3.65
C ILE A 150 -13.20 10.62 -4.26
N ASP A 151 -12.23 11.04 -3.44
CA ASP A 151 -10.84 11.13 -3.84
C ASP A 151 -10.16 9.75 -3.73
N LEU A 152 -9.79 9.18 -4.88
CA LEU A 152 -9.07 7.90 -4.97
C LEU A 152 -7.55 8.06 -5.06
N THR A 153 -7.02 9.28 -4.96
CA THR A 153 -5.60 9.59 -5.10
C THR A 153 -4.73 8.77 -4.15
N GLU A 154 -5.21 8.51 -2.92
CA GLU A 154 -4.48 7.67 -1.95
C GLU A 154 -4.26 6.24 -2.48
N TRP A 155 -5.31 5.63 -3.03
CA TRP A 155 -5.24 4.29 -3.59
C TRP A 155 -4.42 4.25 -4.88
N ILE A 156 -4.60 5.24 -5.77
CA ILE A 156 -3.84 5.35 -7.02
C ILE A 156 -2.34 5.49 -6.74
N ASN A 157 -1.95 6.37 -5.81
CA ASN A 157 -0.55 6.58 -5.47
C ASN A 157 0.10 5.33 -4.87
N ASP A 158 -0.63 4.56 -4.07
CA ASP A 158 -0.14 3.30 -3.52
C ASP A 158 -0.02 2.23 -4.61
N ALA A 159 -1.03 2.10 -5.48
CA ALA A 159 -1.02 1.16 -6.59
C ALA A 159 0.13 1.46 -7.60
N VAL A 160 0.45 2.74 -7.82
CA VAL A 160 1.61 3.17 -8.62
C VAL A 160 2.93 2.86 -7.91
N GLN A 161 3.03 3.08 -6.59
CA GLN A 161 4.25 2.78 -5.82
C GLN A 161 4.59 1.29 -5.75
N VAL A 162 3.57 0.43 -5.67
CA VAL A 162 3.73 -1.03 -5.64
C VAL A 162 4.03 -1.60 -7.05
N GLY A 163 3.96 -0.76 -8.09
CA GLY A 163 4.18 -1.18 -9.48
C GLY A 163 3.02 -1.97 -10.08
N GLU A 164 1.85 -1.99 -9.43
CA GLU A 164 0.62 -2.58 -10.00
C GLU A 164 0.00 -1.68 -11.08
N VAL A 165 0.27 -0.38 -11.00
CA VAL A 165 0.04 0.54 -12.13
C VAL A 165 1.42 1.00 -12.58
N PRO A 166 1.99 0.40 -13.65
CA PRO A 166 3.28 0.84 -14.12
C PRO A 166 3.21 2.33 -14.43
N ASP A 167 4.30 3.04 -14.11
CA ASP A 167 4.63 4.40 -14.55
C ASP A 167 4.50 4.63 -16.08
N GLN A 168 4.18 3.57 -16.80
CA GLN A 168 3.91 3.49 -18.22
C GLN A 168 2.41 3.44 -18.52
N TYR A 169 1.71 4.56 -18.33
CA TYR A 169 0.58 4.86 -19.22
C TYR A 169 1.01 4.93 -20.71
N SER A 170 2.32 4.85 -21.00
CA SER A 170 2.91 4.77 -22.34
C SER A 170 3.28 3.36 -22.83
N LYS A 171 3.08 2.28 -22.06
CA LYS A 171 3.37 0.89 -22.50
C LYS A 171 2.26 -0.13 -22.26
N PHE A 172 1.01 0.31 -22.12
CA PHE A 172 -0.12 -0.55 -22.43
C PHE A 172 -0.22 -0.68 -23.96
N SER A 173 0.67 -1.47 -24.57
CA SER A 173 0.46 -1.96 -25.94
C SER A 173 -0.37 -3.24 -25.86
N GLU A 174 -1.14 -3.54 -26.91
CA GLU A 174 -1.89 -4.80 -26.98
C GLU A 174 -0.97 -6.01 -26.78
N GLU A 175 0.31 -5.88 -27.15
CA GLU A 175 1.34 -6.91 -26.99
C GLU A 175 1.68 -7.17 -25.51
N SER A 176 1.81 -6.12 -24.68
CA SER A 176 2.17 -6.27 -23.26
C SER A 176 1.05 -6.89 -22.42
N ILE A 177 -0.21 -6.63 -22.82
CA ILE A 177 -1.38 -7.26 -22.23
C ILE A 177 -1.40 -8.76 -22.61
N VAL A 178 -1.07 -9.08 -23.86
CA VAL A 178 -1.11 -10.46 -24.37
C VAL A 178 0.00 -11.32 -23.76
N GLU A 179 1.18 -10.77 -23.54
CA GLU A 179 2.33 -11.47 -22.94
C GLU A 179 2.01 -12.05 -21.55
N ASN A 180 1.08 -11.42 -20.82
CA ASN A 180 0.70 -11.82 -19.46
C ASN A 180 -0.62 -12.63 -19.39
N LEU A 181 -1.19 -13.04 -20.53
CA LEU A 181 -2.44 -13.81 -20.53
C LEU A 181 -2.21 -15.27 -20.08
N PRO A 182 -3.02 -15.79 -19.13
CA PRO A 182 -2.88 -17.17 -18.63
C PRO A 182 -3.26 -18.26 -19.66
N PHE A 183 -3.74 -17.87 -20.86
CA PHE A 183 -4.20 -18.78 -21.91
C PHE A 183 -3.69 -18.33 -23.29
N GLN A 184 -2.38 -18.41 -23.52
CA GLN A 184 -1.82 -18.28 -24.87
C GLN A 184 -1.89 -19.63 -25.61
N ASN A 185 -2.35 -19.61 -26.85
CA ASN A 185 -2.25 -20.75 -27.77
C ASN A 185 -1.34 -20.36 -28.94
N GLU A 186 -0.81 -21.33 -29.69
CA GLU A 186 0.11 -21.06 -30.82
C GLU A 186 -0.51 -20.23 -31.95
N ASN A 187 -1.85 -20.08 -31.95
CA ASN A 187 -2.62 -19.36 -32.97
C ASN A 187 -3.26 -18.07 -32.43
N TYR A 188 -2.75 -17.52 -31.32
CA TYR A 188 -3.35 -16.34 -30.70
C TYR A 188 -3.10 -15.10 -31.57
N GLN A 189 -4.16 -14.53 -32.11
CA GLN A 189 -4.10 -13.29 -32.88
C GLN A 189 -4.47 -12.09 -32.00
N LEU A 190 -3.70 -11.00 -32.13
CA LEU A 190 -4.00 -9.72 -31.49
C LEU A 190 -5.41 -9.22 -31.89
N PRO A 191 -6.13 -8.55 -30.98
CA PRO A 191 -7.45 -7.97 -31.30
C PRO A 191 -7.41 -7.03 -32.52
N SER A 192 -6.35 -6.22 -32.65
CA SER A 192 -6.10 -5.38 -33.82
C SER A 192 -5.97 -6.19 -35.12
N GLU A 193 -5.19 -7.26 -35.12
CA GLU A 193 -5.00 -8.13 -36.29
C GLU A 193 -6.30 -8.83 -36.71
N ARG A 194 -7.09 -9.38 -35.76
CA ARG A 194 -8.42 -9.94 -36.07
C ARG A 194 -9.37 -8.91 -36.66
N THR A 195 -9.31 -7.69 -36.15
CA THR A 195 -10.13 -6.59 -36.65
C THR A 195 -9.73 -6.20 -38.07
N LYS A 196 -8.42 -6.16 -38.36
CA LYS A 196 -7.87 -5.90 -39.70
C LYS A 196 -8.29 -6.98 -40.70
N GLU A 197 -8.24 -8.26 -40.32
CA GLU A 197 -8.73 -9.37 -41.14
C GLU A 197 -10.24 -9.30 -41.38
N ALA A 198 -11.03 -9.02 -40.34
CA ALA A 198 -12.49 -8.89 -40.44
C ALA A 198 -12.94 -7.73 -41.35
N MET A 199 -12.16 -6.64 -41.41
CA MET A 199 -12.41 -5.52 -42.33
C MET A 199 -11.84 -5.75 -43.74
N GLY A 200 -11.18 -6.89 -44.00
CA GLY A 200 -10.61 -7.21 -45.31
C GLY A 200 -9.36 -6.40 -45.66
N GLY A 201 -8.61 -5.95 -44.65
CA GLY A 201 -7.36 -5.21 -44.82
C GLY A 201 -7.37 -3.81 -44.18
N GLU A 202 -6.18 -3.25 -44.04
CA GLU A 202 -5.95 -1.97 -43.36
C GLU A 202 -6.59 -0.79 -44.11
N GLU A 203 -6.56 -0.83 -45.44
CA GLU A 203 -7.14 0.22 -46.27
C GLU A 203 -8.65 0.36 -46.07
N ASN A 204 -9.36 -0.77 -45.96
CA ASN A 204 -10.80 -0.78 -45.70
C ASN A 204 -11.13 -0.28 -44.29
N MET A 205 -10.30 -0.61 -43.29
CA MET A 205 -10.44 -0.08 -41.93
C MET A 205 -10.20 1.43 -41.88
N ILE A 206 -9.15 1.93 -42.55
CA ILE A 206 -8.86 3.36 -42.63
C ILE A 206 -9.99 4.08 -43.36
N LYS A 207 -10.49 3.52 -44.47
CA LYS A 207 -11.60 4.06 -45.23
C LYS A 207 -12.89 4.11 -44.41
N ALA A 208 -13.25 3.03 -43.72
CA ALA A 208 -14.42 3.00 -42.84
C ALA A 208 -14.30 4.00 -41.68
N ARG A 209 -13.10 4.17 -41.12
CA ARG A 209 -12.82 5.19 -40.10
C ARG A 209 -12.95 6.60 -40.68
N GLN A 210 -12.43 6.85 -41.88
CA GLN A 210 -12.54 8.13 -42.58
C GLN A 210 -14.00 8.44 -42.95
N GLU A 211 -14.76 7.47 -43.43
CA GLU A 211 -16.19 7.60 -43.74
C GLU A 211 -17.00 7.91 -42.48
N ASN A 212 -16.77 7.19 -41.38
CA ASN A 212 -17.41 7.49 -40.09
C ASN A 212 -17.00 8.86 -39.54
N ALA A 213 -15.73 9.24 -39.63
CA ALA A 213 -15.24 10.55 -39.20
C ALA A 213 -15.80 11.69 -40.06
N GLN A 214 -15.99 11.47 -41.37
CA GLN A 214 -16.59 12.44 -42.29
C GLN A 214 -18.11 12.52 -42.16
N ALA A 215 -18.78 11.46 -41.73
CA ALA A 215 -20.21 11.43 -41.45
C ALA A 215 -20.55 12.12 -40.13
N ILE A 216 -19.67 12.02 -39.13
CA ILE A 216 -19.80 12.67 -37.82
C ILE A 216 -19.21 14.08 -37.91
N LYS A 217 -20.03 15.02 -38.37
CA LYS A 217 -19.75 16.46 -38.31
C LYS A 217 -20.54 17.08 -37.16
N GLU A 218 -20.03 18.16 -36.59
CA GLU A 218 -20.70 18.93 -35.51
C GLU A 218 -22.16 19.30 -35.88
N GLU A 219 -22.42 19.55 -37.17
CA GLU A 219 -23.75 19.85 -37.72
C GLU A 219 -24.77 18.70 -37.64
N ASN A 220 -24.32 17.45 -37.49
CA ASN A 220 -25.17 16.24 -37.50
C ASN A 220 -25.26 15.54 -36.13
N VAL A 221 -24.70 16.13 -35.06
CA VAL A 221 -24.64 15.52 -33.73
C VAL A 221 -25.35 16.44 -32.72
N ASP A 222 -26.40 15.93 -32.08
CA ASP A 222 -27.11 16.67 -31.01
C ASP A 222 -26.29 16.65 -29.71
N CYS A 223 -25.52 17.70 -29.50
CA CYS A 223 -24.69 17.90 -28.31
C CYS A 223 -25.48 18.41 -27.09
N SER A 224 -26.82 18.44 -27.12
CA SER A 224 -27.64 19.02 -26.04
C SER A 224 -27.84 18.09 -24.85
N TYR A 225 -27.71 16.76 -25.03
CA TYR A 225 -27.96 15.76 -24.00
C TYR A 225 -26.66 15.16 -23.43
N LEU A 226 -26.67 14.81 -22.15
CA LEU A 226 -25.53 14.21 -21.44
C LEU A 226 -25.72 12.68 -21.29
N PRO A 227 -24.63 11.89 -21.38
CA PRO A 227 -23.25 12.28 -21.65
C PRO A 227 -22.99 12.56 -23.15
N ARG A 228 -22.24 13.62 -23.45
CA ARG A 228 -22.01 14.06 -24.85
C ARG A 228 -20.89 13.25 -25.52
N PRO A 229 -20.99 13.00 -26.84
CA PRO A 229 -19.89 12.41 -27.60
C PRO A 229 -18.66 13.32 -27.63
N ALA A 230 -17.46 12.75 -27.65
CA ALA A 230 -16.19 13.50 -27.61
C ALA A 230 -16.06 14.58 -28.70
N ILE A 231 -16.68 14.40 -29.88
CA ILE A 231 -16.71 15.40 -30.96
C ILE A 231 -17.29 16.75 -30.50
N CYS A 232 -18.21 16.73 -29.52
CA CYS A 232 -18.83 17.91 -28.93
C CYS A 232 -17.91 18.67 -27.94
N GLU A 233 -16.80 18.07 -27.50
CA GLU A 233 -15.87 18.67 -26.54
C GLU A 233 -14.67 19.35 -27.21
N VAL A 234 -14.26 18.89 -28.40
CA VAL A 234 -13.04 19.35 -29.10
C VAL A 234 -13.25 20.49 -30.11
N GLY A 235 -14.42 21.13 -30.17
CA GLY A 235 -14.61 22.18 -31.16
C GLY A 235 -15.87 23.03 -31.05
N SER A 236 -16.05 23.78 -29.98
CA SER A 236 -16.89 25.00 -30.05
C SER A 236 -16.16 26.16 -29.36
N THR A 237 -16.17 27.31 -30.02
CA THR A 237 -15.52 28.56 -29.57
C THR A 237 -15.82 28.84 -28.10
N THR A 238 -14.80 28.88 -27.26
CA THR A 238 -14.93 29.34 -25.88
C THR A 238 -15.20 30.84 -25.87
N LEU A 239 -16.38 31.22 -25.38
CA LEU A 239 -16.65 32.59 -24.95
C LEU A 239 -15.94 32.79 -23.60
N ASP A 240 -15.15 33.85 -23.47
CA ASP A 240 -14.57 34.24 -22.19
C ASP A 240 -15.70 34.49 -21.17
N PRO A 241 -15.76 33.76 -20.04
CA PRO A 241 -16.87 33.84 -19.08
C PRO A 241 -16.95 35.19 -18.34
N VAL A 242 -15.92 36.04 -18.43
CA VAL A 242 -15.90 37.37 -17.81
C VAL A 242 -16.21 38.46 -18.83
N THR A 243 -15.73 38.31 -20.07
CA THR A 243 -15.84 39.37 -21.09
C THR A 243 -16.81 39.08 -22.24
N GLY A 244 -17.29 37.83 -22.36
CA GLY A 244 -18.22 37.39 -23.41
C GLY A 244 -17.64 37.42 -24.83
N LYS A 245 -16.32 37.61 -24.99
CA LYS A 245 -15.68 37.65 -26.30
C LYS A 245 -15.29 36.25 -26.76
N GLN A 246 -15.51 35.98 -28.05
CA GLN A 246 -15.01 34.77 -28.71
C GLN A 246 -13.49 34.83 -28.78
N LEU A 247 -12.82 33.84 -28.18
CA LEU A 247 -11.37 33.69 -28.33
C LEU A 247 -11.07 33.05 -29.70
N PRO A 248 -10.10 33.56 -30.46
CA PRO A 248 -9.72 32.95 -31.73
C PRO A 248 -9.19 31.53 -31.50
N LYS A 249 -9.61 30.61 -32.38
CA LYS A 249 -9.14 29.23 -32.48
C LYS A 249 -7.59 29.22 -32.63
N TYR A 250 -6.90 28.38 -31.88
CA TYR A 250 -5.57 27.92 -32.31
C TYR A 250 -5.73 27.07 -33.58
#